data_AF-A0A948Q0I7-F1
#
_entry.id   AF-A0A948Q0I7-F1
#
_cell.length_a   1.000
_cell.length_b   1.000
_cell.length_c   1.000
_cell.angle_alpha   90.00
_cell.angle_beta   90.00
_cell.angle_gamma   90.00
#
_symmetry.space_group_name_H-M   'P 1'
#
loop_
_entity.id
_entity.type
_entity.pdbx_description
1 polymer ?
#
loop_
_entity_poly.entity_id
_entity_poly.type
_entity_poly.pdbx_seq_one_letter_code
_entity_poly.pdbx_strand_id
1 'polypeptide(L)' 'GGGFDVGETVFTDPTALSIFDPDHSATEERWINMGISEKGRLLAVMHTFRKESEDAITIRIISTRKASKRESQTYGERS' A
#
# COMPACT_ATOMS: atom_id res chain seq x y z
N GLY A 1 -7.26 0.69 -22.48
CA GLY A 1 -6.15 1.47 -21.88
C GLY A 1 -6.14 1.23 -20.40
N GLY A 2 -5.14 0.51 -19.89
CA GLY A 2 -4.97 0.28 -18.45
C GLY A 2 -4.53 1.58 -17.81
N GLY A 3 -5.48 2.39 -17.37
CA GLY A 3 -5.17 3.62 -16.64
C GLY A 3 -4.40 3.23 -15.39
N PHE A 4 -3.16 3.72 -15.27
CA PHE A 4 -2.37 3.65 -14.05
C PHE A 4 -3.26 4.16 -12.92
N ASP A 5 -3.79 3.24 -12.12
CA ASP A 5 -4.32 3.56 -10.80
C ASP A 5 -3.07 3.92 -10.01
N VAL A 6 -2.97 5.21 -9.68
CA VAL A 6 -1.72 5.84 -9.25
C VAL A 6 -1.44 5.34 -7.84
N GLY A 7 -0.77 4.20 -7.72
CA GLY A 7 -0.57 3.50 -6.45
C GLY A 7 0.16 4.36 -5.41
N GLU A 8 0.93 5.34 -5.85
CA GLU A 8 1.57 6.31 -4.95
C GLU A 8 0.56 7.18 -4.19
N THR A 9 -0.60 7.48 -4.79
CA THR A 9 -1.61 8.34 -4.15
C THR A 9 -2.26 7.68 -2.93
N VAL A 10 -2.18 6.35 -2.83
CA VAL A 10 -2.63 5.61 -1.63
C VAL A 10 -1.88 6.07 -0.38
N PHE A 11 -0.60 6.44 -0.50
CA PHE A 11 0.18 6.94 0.64
C PHE A 11 -0.25 8.33 1.11
N THR A 12 -1.11 9.03 0.34
CA THR A 12 -1.70 10.32 0.74
C THR A 12 -3.06 10.17 1.42
N ASP A 13 -3.63 8.96 1.43
CA ASP A 13 -4.89 8.70 2.10
C ASP A 13 -4.68 8.71 3.63
N PRO A 14 -5.34 9.62 4.37
CA PRO A 14 -5.22 9.69 5.82
C PRO A 14 -5.76 8.46 6.55
N THR A 15 -6.60 7.67 5.89
CA THR A 15 -7.20 6.43 6.40
C THR A 15 -6.50 5.17 5.89
N ALA A 16 -5.34 5.33 5.24
CA ALA A 16 -4.56 4.23 4.72
C ALA A 16 -4.14 3.22 5.81
N LEU A 17 -4.31 1.94 5.52
CA LEU A 17 -3.93 0.84 6.40
C LEU A 17 -2.65 0.18 5.91
N SER A 18 -1.63 0.15 6.76
CA SER A 18 -0.39 -0.59 6.51
C SER A 18 -0.40 -1.93 7.26
N ILE A 19 -0.28 -3.03 6.52
CA ILE A 19 -0.23 -4.39 7.05
C ILE A 19 1.13 -5.00 6.68
N PHE A 20 1.82 -5.53 7.69
CA PHE A 20 3.04 -6.30 7.46
C PHE A 20 2.71 -7.67 6.86
N ASP A 21 3.43 -8.09 5.82
CA ASP A 21 3.29 -9.40 5.20
C ASP A 21 4.42 -10.34 5.68
N PRO A 22 4.18 -11.15 6.74
CA PRO A 22 5.21 -11.99 7.33
C PRO A 22 5.65 -13.15 6.44
N ASP A 23 4.80 -13.59 5.48
CA ASP A 23 5.04 -14.77 4.64
C ASP A 23 6.19 -14.57 3.63
N HIS A 24 6.62 -13.32 3.42
CA HIS A 24 7.70 -12.97 2.50
C HIS A 24 8.89 -12.27 3.17
N SER A 25 8.90 -12.23 4.51
CA SER A 25 9.86 -11.47 5.33
C SER A 25 11.26 -12.09 5.45
N ALA A 26 11.50 -13.30 4.93
CA ALA A 26 12.77 -14.01 5.12
C ALA A 26 13.98 -13.35 4.42
N THR A 27 13.76 -12.41 3.50
CA THR A 27 14.84 -11.69 2.79
C THR A 27 14.61 -10.17 2.65
N GLU A 28 13.35 -9.71 2.61
CA GLU A 28 13.01 -8.27 2.56
C GLU A 28 11.70 -8.01 3.33
N GLU A 29 11.64 -6.95 4.14
CA GLU A 29 10.42 -6.53 4.83
C GLU A 29 9.38 -6.04 3.81
N ARG A 30 8.29 -6.79 3.63
CA ARG A 30 7.22 -6.45 2.69
C ARG A 30 5.99 -5.94 3.42
N TRP A 31 5.46 -4.84 2.90
CA TRP A 31 4.31 -4.15 3.47
C TRP A 31 3.22 -4.01 2.41
N ILE A 32 1.98 -4.22 2.83
CA ILE A 32 0.79 -3.96 2.04
C ILE A 32 0.14 -2.70 2.59
N ASN A 33 0.13 -1.63 1.79
CA ASN A 33 -0.59 -0.40 2.10
C ASN A 33 -1.93 -0.40 1.36
N MET A 34 -3.04 -0.26 2.07
CA MET A 34 -4.38 -0.22 1.50
C MET A 34 -5.01 1.15 1.71
N GLY A 35 -5.51 1.76 0.65
CA GLY A 35 -6.17 3.06 0.73
C GLY A 35 -6.81 3.48 -0.58
N ILE A 36 -7.56 4.57 -0.52
CA ILE A 36 -8.29 5.20 -1.59
C ILE A 36 -7.33 6.06 -2.39
N SER A 37 -7.09 5.66 -3.65
CA SER A 37 -6.39 6.51 -4.61
C SER A 37 -7.17 7.79 -4.92
N GLU A 38 -6.50 8.80 -5.48
CA GLU A 38 -7.12 10.04 -5.95
C GLU A 38 -8.31 9.83 -6.91
N LYS A 39 -8.38 8.66 -7.56
CA LYS A 39 -9.49 8.26 -8.44
C LYS A 39 -10.68 7.63 -7.70
N GLY A 40 -10.68 7.67 -6.37
CA GLY A 40 -11.73 7.08 -5.52
C GLY A 40 -11.74 5.56 -5.51
N ARG A 41 -10.62 4.91 -5.85
CA ARG A 41 -10.52 3.43 -5.89
C ARG A 41 -9.68 2.93 -4.74
N LEU A 42 -10.19 1.94 -4.03
CA LEU A 42 -9.43 1.21 -3.02
C LEU A 42 -8.40 0.29 -3.68
N LEU A 43 -7.12 0.54 -3.38
CA LEU A 43 -5.99 -0.20 -3.90
C LEU A 43 -5.21 -0.85 -2.76
N ALA A 44 -4.52 -1.94 -3.07
CA ALA A 44 -3.51 -2.56 -2.23
C ALA A 44 -2.14 -2.41 -2.90
N VAL A 45 -1.20 -1.81 -2.19
CA VAL A 45 0.15 -1.46 -2.66
C VAL A 45 1.17 -2.25 -1.86
N MET A 46 1.76 -3.23 -2.51
CA MET A 46 2.90 -3.96 -1.97
C MET A 46 4.16 -3.12 -2.18
N HIS A 47 4.87 -2.83 -1.11
CA HIS A 47 6.07 -2.02 -1.13
C HIS A 47 7.08 -2.49 -0.08
N THR A 48 8.33 -2.09 -0.28
CA THR A 48 9.34 -2.05 0.77
C THR A 48 9.65 -0.60 1.08
N PHE A 49 10.20 -0.32 2.25
CA PHE A 49 10.81 0.97 2.53
C PHE A 49 12.21 0.78 3.09
N ARG A 50 13.06 1.77 2.87
CA ARG A 50 14.39 1.84 3.48
C ARG A 50 14.60 3.25 4.03
N LYS A 51 15.24 3.34 5.20
CA LYS A 51 15.61 4.63 5.78
C LYS A 51 16.87 5.14 5.08
N GLU A 52 16.77 6.30 4.43
CA GLU A 52 17.93 6.96 3.78
C GLU A 52 18.66 7.88 4.76
N SER A 53 17.91 8.57 5.61
CA SER A 53 18.44 9.47 6.65
C SER A 53 17.46 9.56 7.83
N GLU A 54 17.75 10.39 8.83
CA GLU A 54 16.89 10.53 10.01
C GLU A 54 15.46 10.98 9.67
N ASP A 55 15.32 11.85 8.67
CA ASP A 55 14.04 12.44 8.23
C ASP A 55 13.57 11.96 6.84
N ALA A 56 14.26 10.98 6.24
CA ALA A 56 13.94 10.51 4.89
C ALA A 56 13.87 8.98 4.81
N ILE A 57 12.79 8.50 4.21
CA ILE A 57 12.63 7.11 3.78
C ILE A 57 12.41 7.05 2.27
N THR A 58 12.91 6.00 1.63
CA THR A 58 12.60 5.65 0.25
C THR A 58 11.62 4.50 0.24
N ILE A 59 10.48 4.68 -0.40
CA ILE A 59 9.49 3.63 -0.64
C ILE A 59 9.70 3.07 -2.04
N ARG A 60 9.87 1.75 -2.15
CA ARG A 60 9.89 1.04 -3.43
C ARG A 60 8.59 0.25 -3.59
N ILE A 61 7.76 0.69 -4.52
CA ILE A 61 6.55 -0.04 -4.89
C ILE A 61 6.96 -1.29 -5.68
N ILE A 62 6.55 -2.45 -5.20
CA ILE A 62 6.75 -3.75 -5.85
C ILE A 62 5.58 -4.03 -6.81
N SER A 63 4.35 -3.76 -6.35
CA SER A 63 3.15 -4.00 -7.15
C SER A 63 1.96 -3.22 -6.59
N THR A 64 1.08 -2.82 -7.49
CA THR A 64 -0.19 -2.18 -7.17
C THR A 64 -1.32 -2.99 -7.80
N ARG A 65 -2.35 -3.29 -7.01
CA ARG A 65 -3.57 -3.93 -7.51
C ARG A 65 -4.80 -3.36 -6.83
N LYS A 66 -5.97 -3.66 -7.38
CA LYS A 66 -7.23 -3.42 -6.67
C LYS A 66 -7.29 -4.29 -5.41
N ALA A 67 -7.85 -3.73 -4.35
CA ALA A 67 -8.15 -4.52 -3.15
C ALA A 67 -9.16 -5.63 -3.50
N SER A 68 -8.94 -6.81 -2.94
CA SER A 68 -9.90 -7.90 -2.96
C SER A 68 -11.09 -7.58 -2.06
N LYS A 69 -12.20 -8.31 -2.19
CA LYS A 69 -13.39 -8.10 -1.34
C LYS A 69 -13.06 -8.18 0.16
N ARG A 70 -12.20 -9.12 0.56
CA ARG A 70 -11.79 -9.30 1.95
C ARG A 70 -10.97 -8.13 2.47
N GLU A 71 -10.06 -7.62 1.64
CA GLU A 71 -9.25 -6.44 1.94
C GLU A 71 -10.12 -5.18 2.01
N SER A 72 -11.10 -5.03 1.11
CA SER A 72 -12.06 -3.92 1.17
C SER A 72 -12.89 -3.91 2.45
N GLN A 73 -13.32 -5.09 2.91
CA GLN A 73 -14.01 -5.22 4.17
C GLN A 73 -13.08 -4.87 5.35
N THR A 74 -11.86 -5.42 5.36
CA THR A 74 -10.86 -5.13 6.39
C THR A 74 -10.54 -3.63 6.45
N TYR A 75 -10.49 -2.98 5.29
CA TYR A 75 -10.33 -1.55 5.17
C TYR A 75 -11.48 -0.80 5.85
N GLY A 76 -12.72 -1.02 5.41
CA GLY A 76 -13.89 -0.33 5.98
C GLY A 76 -14.17 -0.60 7.46
N GLU A 77 -13.71 -1.72 8.01
CA GLU A 77 -13.83 -2.03 9.44
C GLU A 77 -12.76 -1.32 10.31
N ARG A 78 -11.65 -0.90 9.70
CA ARG A 78 -10.48 -0.34 10.41
C ARG A 78 -10.15 1.12 10.03
N SER A 79 -10.77 1.64 8.96
CA SER A 79 -10.65 3.02 8.46
C SER A 79 -11.65 3.96 9.12
#